data_AF-A0A6C0JHZ0-F1
#
_entry.id   AF-A0A6C0JHZ0-F1
#
_cell.length_a   1.000
_cell.length_b   1.000
_cell.length_c   1.000
_cell.angle_alpha   90.00
_cell.angle_beta   90.00
_cell.angle_gamma   90.00
#
_symmetry.space_group_name_H-M   'P 1'
#
loop_
_entity.id
_entity.type
_entity.pdbx_description
1 polymer ?
#
loop_
_entity_poly.entity_id
_entity_poly.type
_entity_poly.pdbx_seq_one_letter_code
_entity_poly.pdbx_strand_id
1 'polypeptide(L)'
;MPRNTTGGSGHRSQRNSESNKTKTNNKFNDALLDDILQEAGTDGVFVARVMRRLGSGMMECFFVQEEEVEHKKRMVDKLVHAPLRGGLRGRGKKDVWIDVGSVVLLANTGLGGTPWKIMSVFNDKQIARYQEIMPAADKRIFARAATDAPTEDGGIEFIAEEEVNVDDI
;
A
#
# COMPACT_ATOMS: atom_id res chain seq x y z
N MET A 1 38.64 7.24 38.47
CA MET A 1 38.07 6.23 37.55
C MET A 1 37.19 6.94 36.53
N PRO A 2 37.40 6.78 35.22
CA PRO A 2 36.57 7.45 34.20
C PRO A 2 35.19 6.78 34.13
N ARG A 3 34.12 7.57 34.03
CA ARG A 3 32.74 7.05 33.87
C ARG A 3 32.53 6.60 32.43
N ASN A 4 32.02 5.38 32.28
CA ASN A 4 31.61 4.78 31.02
C ASN A 4 30.52 5.65 30.35
N THR A 5 30.87 6.28 29.23
CA THR A 5 29.98 7.12 28.40
C THR A 5 29.23 6.34 27.32
N THR A 6 29.38 5.02 27.28
CA THR A 6 28.80 4.20 26.21
C THR A 6 27.69 3.29 26.74
N GLY A 7 26.45 3.69 26.46
CA GLY A 7 25.36 2.80 26.04
C GLY A 7 24.81 1.82 27.08
N GLY A 8 23.63 2.13 27.61
CA GLY A 8 22.83 1.12 28.32
C GLY A 8 21.65 1.65 29.10
N SER A 9 20.87 2.61 28.58
CA SER A 9 19.57 2.91 29.18
C SER A 9 18.49 2.11 28.43
N GLY A 10 17.77 1.25 29.16
CA GLY A 10 16.60 0.50 28.66
C GLY A 10 15.47 1.39 28.10
N HIS A 11 15.63 2.70 28.14
CA HIS A 11 14.77 3.68 27.46
C HIS A 11 15.08 3.83 25.96
N ARG A 12 16.27 3.43 25.48
CA ARG A 12 16.63 3.49 24.04
C ARG A 12 16.28 2.21 23.27
N SER A 13 16.13 1.07 23.95
CA SER A 13 15.88 -0.23 23.30
C SER A 13 14.47 -0.34 22.68
N GLN A 14 13.49 0.44 23.17
CA GLN A 14 12.15 0.48 22.58
C GLN A 14 12.01 1.43 21.38
N ARG A 15 13.04 2.21 21.05
CA ARG A 15 12.91 3.26 20.03
C ARG A 15 12.99 2.76 18.58
N ASN A 16 13.49 1.54 18.36
CA ASN A 16 13.66 0.92 17.03
C ASN A 16 12.81 -0.34 16.82
N SER A 17 11.81 -0.61 17.66
CA SER A 17 10.95 -1.77 17.45
C SER A 17 9.81 -1.41 16.48
N GLU A 18 9.69 -2.19 15.41
CA GLU A 18 8.57 -2.11 14.47
C GLU A 18 7.23 -2.21 15.22
N SER A 19 6.29 -1.31 14.91
CA SER A 19 4.99 -1.33 15.58
C SER A 19 4.21 -2.60 15.27
N ASN A 20 3.35 -2.99 16.20
CA ASN A 20 2.46 -4.15 16.02
C ASN A 20 1.55 -4.00 14.80
N LYS A 21 1.25 -2.77 14.36
CA LYS A 21 0.45 -2.49 13.16
C LYS A 21 1.20 -2.87 11.90
N THR A 22 2.47 -2.47 11.78
CA THR A 22 3.33 -2.84 10.65
C THR A 22 3.57 -4.34 10.63
N LYS A 23 3.87 -4.97 11.77
CA LYS A 23 4.00 -6.44 11.87
C LYS A 23 2.75 -7.17 11.39
N THR A 24 1.59 -6.71 11.85
CA THR A 24 0.31 -7.31 11.45
C THR A 24 0.03 -7.09 9.97
N ASN A 25 0.34 -5.91 9.43
CA ASN A 25 0.21 -5.59 8.01
C ASN A 25 1.11 -6.49 7.15
N ASN A 26 2.39 -6.58 7.51
CA ASN A 26 3.37 -7.40 6.82
C ASN A 26 2.96 -8.87 6.83
N LYS A 27 2.48 -9.38 7.97
CA LYS A 27 1.98 -10.75 8.09
C LYS A 27 0.87 -11.09 7.08
N PHE A 28 -0.05 -10.17 6.78
CA PHE A 28 -1.09 -10.44 5.77
C PHE A 28 -0.51 -10.57 4.37
N ASN A 29 0.42 -9.69 4.00
CA ASN A 29 1.04 -9.75 2.68
C ASN A 29 1.98 -10.95 2.55
N ASP A 30 2.80 -11.23 3.58
CA ASP A 30 3.73 -12.35 3.58
C ASP A 30 2.97 -13.68 3.50
N ALA A 31 1.84 -13.82 4.22
CA ALA A 31 0.97 -14.98 4.12
C ALA A 31 0.45 -15.18 2.69
N LEU A 32 -0.04 -14.11 2.03
CA LEU A 32 -0.44 -14.21 0.62
C LEU A 32 0.71 -14.63 -0.28
N LEU A 33 1.89 -14.04 -0.12
CA LEU A 33 3.05 -14.36 -0.96
C LEU A 33 3.49 -15.82 -0.77
N ASP A 34 3.44 -16.31 0.47
CA ASP A 34 3.74 -17.70 0.78
C ASP A 34 2.67 -18.65 0.23
N ASP A 35 1.38 -18.28 0.31
CA ASP A 35 0.27 -19.04 -0.28
C ASP A 35 0.40 -19.14 -1.80
N ILE A 36 0.72 -18.04 -2.50
CA ILE A 36 0.97 -18.05 -3.95
C ILE A 36 2.17 -18.94 -4.29
N LEU A 37 3.26 -18.85 -3.52
CA LEU A 37 4.46 -19.65 -3.75
C LEU A 37 4.20 -21.15 -3.56
N GLN A 38 3.28 -21.51 -2.67
CA GLN A 38 2.87 -22.89 -2.40
C GLN A 38 1.73 -23.36 -3.31
N GLU A 39 1.31 -22.54 -4.28
CA GLU A 39 0.14 -22.80 -5.15
C GLU A 39 -1.15 -23.06 -4.34
N ALA A 40 -1.26 -22.48 -3.15
CA ALA A 40 -2.46 -22.55 -2.34
C ALA A 40 -3.57 -21.66 -2.93
N GLY A 41 -4.83 -22.05 -2.71
CA GLY A 41 -5.98 -21.30 -3.19
C GLY A 41 -6.05 -19.90 -2.57
N THR A 42 -6.02 -18.87 -3.42
CA THR A 42 -6.11 -17.45 -3.03
C THR A 42 -7.42 -16.80 -3.47
N ASP A 43 -8.50 -17.59 -3.44
CA ASP A 43 -9.80 -17.19 -3.94
C ASP A 43 -10.34 -15.95 -3.23
N GLY A 44 -10.77 -14.96 -4.02
CA GLY A 44 -11.35 -13.73 -3.51
C GLY A 44 -10.35 -12.72 -2.96
N VAL A 45 -9.03 -12.94 -3.12
CA VAL A 45 -8.00 -12.00 -2.72
C VAL A 45 -7.20 -11.53 -3.94
N PHE A 46 -6.98 -10.22 -4.04
CA PHE A 46 -6.39 -9.57 -5.20
C PHE A 46 -5.34 -8.54 -4.78
N VAL A 47 -4.34 -8.34 -5.62
CA VAL A 47 -3.39 -7.22 -5.49
C VAL A 47 -3.91 -6.05 -6.32
N ALA A 48 -4.07 -4.90 -5.68
CA ALA A 48 -4.66 -3.73 -6.28
C ALA A 48 -3.80 -2.48 -6.08
N ARG A 49 -3.97 -1.49 -6.95
CA ARG A 49 -3.39 -0.15 -6.82
C ARG A 49 -4.46 0.83 -6.36
N VAL A 50 -4.14 1.69 -5.40
CA VAL A 50 -5.02 2.80 -5.01
C VAL A 50 -4.96 3.90 -6.07
N MET A 51 -6.10 4.23 -6.68
CA MET A 51 -6.21 5.24 -7.74
C MET A 51 -6.57 6.62 -7.20
N ARG A 52 -7.51 6.69 -6.27
CA ARG A 52 -7.92 7.95 -5.62
C ARG A 52 -8.50 7.71 -4.23
N ARG A 53 -8.45 8.75 -3.39
CA ARG A 53 -9.11 8.80 -2.09
C ARG A 53 -10.52 9.35 -2.25
N LEU A 54 -11.53 8.66 -1.71
CA LEU A 54 -12.94 9.08 -1.76
C LEU A 54 -13.41 9.75 -0.46
N GLY A 55 -12.58 9.74 0.59
CA GLY A 55 -12.93 10.25 1.92
C GLY A 55 -13.43 9.14 2.86
N SER A 56 -13.55 9.45 4.16
CA SER A 56 -14.08 8.52 5.19
C SER A 56 -13.39 7.15 5.25
N GLY A 57 -12.10 7.09 4.88
CA GLY A 57 -11.30 5.88 4.80
C GLY A 57 -11.68 4.95 3.64
N MET A 58 -12.43 5.44 2.66
CA MET A 58 -12.77 4.74 1.42
C MET A 58 -11.84 5.20 0.30
N MET A 59 -11.44 4.24 -0.53
CA MET A 59 -10.51 4.46 -1.64
C MET A 59 -11.05 3.75 -2.88
N GLU A 60 -10.72 4.28 -4.05
CA GLU A 60 -10.92 3.59 -5.31
C GLU A 60 -9.66 2.79 -5.63
N CYS A 61 -9.82 1.50 -5.88
CA CYS A 61 -8.76 0.55 -6.15
C CYS A 61 -8.92 -0.01 -7.56
N PHE A 62 -7.81 -0.06 -8.29
CA PHE A 62 -7.68 -0.71 -9.59
C PHE A 62 -7.02 -2.08 -9.42
N PHE A 63 -7.61 -3.12 -10.00
CA PHE A 63 -6.98 -4.43 -10.13
C PHE A 63 -7.46 -5.11 -11.41
N VAL A 64 -6.76 -6.18 -11.78
CA VAL A 64 -7.10 -7.00 -12.96
C VAL A 64 -7.51 -8.37 -12.46
N GLN A 65 -8.62 -8.88 -12.99
CA GLN A 65 -9.13 -10.21 -12.67
C GLN A 65 -9.48 -10.94 -13.95
N GLU A 66 -9.23 -12.25 -13.97
CA GLU A 66 -9.73 -13.12 -15.03
C GLU A 66 -11.24 -13.34 -14.84
N GLU A 67 -12.04 -12.94 -15.82
CA GLU A 67 -13.48 -13.21 -15.88
C GLU A 67 -13.81 -14.00 -17.16
N GLU A 68 -14.79 -14.89 -17.05
CA GLU A 68 -15.34 -15.59 -18.21
C GLU A 68 -16.40 -14.72 -18.87
N VAL A 69 -16.05 -14.17 -20.04
CA VAL A 69 -16.97 -13.37 -20.86
C VAL A 69 -17.19 -14.15 -22.15
N GLU A 70 -18.43 -14.53 -22.43
CA GLU A 70 -18.80 -15.26 -23.66
C GLU A 70 -18.01 -16.57 -23.85
N HIS A 71 -17.86 -17.37 -22.77
CA HIS A 71 -17.10 -18.64 -22.77
C HIS A 71 -15.61 -18.51 -23.10
N LYS A 72 -15.05 -17.30 -23.00
CA LYS A 72 -13.62 -17.04 -23.12
C LYS A 72 -13.13 -16.35 -21.86
N LYS A 73 -12.05 -16.88 -21.30
CA LYS A 73 -11.35 -16.24 -20.19
C LYS A 73 -10.64 -15.00 -20.69
N ARG A 74 -10.92 -13.85 -20.07
CA ARG A 74 -10.28 -12.57 -20.39
C ARG A 74 -9.90 -11.86 -19.11
N MET A 75 -8.76 -11.18 -19.15
CA MET A 75 -8.37 -10.24 -18.11
C MET A 75 -9.25 -9.00 -18.23
N VAL A 76 -9.99 -8.68 -17.16
CA VAL A 76 -10.89 -7.54 -17.08
C VAL A 76 -10.37 -6.56 -16.03
N ASP A 77 -10.27 -5.30 -16.43
CA ASP A 77 -9.93 -4.19 -15.56
C ASP A 77 -11.10 -3.89 -14.61
N LYS A 78 -10.84 -3.85 -13.31
CA LYS A 78 -11.83 -3.53 -12.28
C LYS A 78 -11.40 -2.30 -11.50
N LEU A 79 -12.31 -1.34 -11.41
CA LEU A 79 -12.24 -0.20 -10.51
C LEU A 79 -13.33 -0.36 -9.45
N VAL A 80 -12.92 -0.43 -8.19
CA VAL A 80 -13.83 -0.72 -7.09
C VAL A 80 -13.63 0.22 -5.92
N HIS A 81 -14.70 0.49 -5.20
CA HIS A 81 -14.66 1.27 -3.98
C HIS A 81 -14.46 0.34 -2.78
N ALA A 82 -13.37 0.53 -2.05
CA ALA A 82 -12.98 -0.33 -0.95
C ALA A 82 -12.70 0.48 0.32
N PRO A 83 -13.45 0.26 1.42
CA PRO A 83 -13.08 0.77 2.73
C PRO A 83 -11.80 0.11 3.26
N LEU A 84 -10.96 0.90 3.92
CA LEU A 84 -9.88 0.40 4.78
C LEU A 84 -10.43 -0.50 5.89
N ARG A 85 -9.74 -1.62 6.18
CA ARG A 85 -10.00 -2.43 7.38
C ARG A 85 -9.87 -1.56 8.64
N GLY A 86 -10.72 -1.81 9.64
CA GLY A 86 -10.74 -1.03 10.89
C GLY A 86 -9.37 -0.92 11.58
N GLY A 87 -8.54 -1.96 11.49
CA GLY A 87 -7.18 -1.95 12.04
C GLY A 87 -6.21 -0.97 11.38
N LEU A 88 -6.51 -0.49 10.16
CA LEU A 88 -5.77 0.51 9.40
C LEU A 88 -6.38 1.92 9.53
N ARG A 89 -7.53 2.04 10.20
CA ARG A 89 -8.23 3.31 10.47
C ARG A 89 -7.94 3.77 11.90
N GLY A 90 -8.04 5.07 12.14
CA GLY A 90 -8.08 5.68 13.48
C GLY A 90 -6.73 6.14 14.05
N ARG A 91 -6.79 6.63 15.30
CA ARG A 91 -5.66 7.20 16.04
C ARG A 91 -4.70 6.07 16.43
N GLY A 92 -3.46 6.09 15.92
CA GLY A 92 -2.46 5.03 16.15
C GLY A 92 -1.99 4.30 14.89
N LYS A 93 -2.38 4.76 13.70
CA LYS A 93 -1.86 4.34 12.38
C LYS A 93 -0.33 4.38 12.26
N LYS A 94 0.34 5.20 13.08
CA LYS A 94 1.79 5.47 13.21
C LYS A 94 2.63 5.19 11.96
N ASP A 95 2.86 3.93 11.62
CA ASP A 95 3.84 3.52 10.62
C ASP A 95 3.24 2.94 9.33
N VAL A 96 1.92 2.70 9.25
CA VAL A 96 1.27 2.10 8.07
C VAL A 96 0.45 3.15 7.35
N TRP A 97 0.95 3.67 6.23
CA TRP A 97 0.29 4.68 5.42
C TRP A 97 -0.17 4.13 4.08
N ILE A 98 -1.31 4.62 3.62
CA ILE A 98 -1.90 4.26 2.33
C ILE A 98 -2.23 5.56 1.63
N ASP A 99 -1.66 5.73 0.46
CA ASP A 99 -1.86 6.87 -0.43
C ASP A 99 -2.26 6.41 -1.83
N VAL A 100 -2.62 7.37 -2.67
CA VAL A 100 -2.72 7.18 -4.11
C VAL A 100 -1.40 6.62 -4.64
N GLY A 101 -1.47 5.58 -5.46
CA GLY A 101 -0.30 4.84 -5.94
C GLY A 101 0.13 3.68 -5.04
N SER A 102 -0.34 3.60 -3.79
CA SER A 102 0.00 2.46 -2.92
C SER A 102 -0.56 1.15 -3.47
N VAL A 103 0.26 0.09 -3.42
CA VAL A 103 -0.14 -1.27 -3.74
C VAL A 103 -0.72 -1.93 -2.48
N VAL A 104 -1.92 -2.47 -2.58
CA VAL A 104 -2.70 -2.97 -1.44
C VAL A 104 -3.22 -4.38 -1.68
N LEU A 105 -3.42 -5.08 -0.58
CA LEU A 105 -4.15 -6.34 -0.56
C LEU A 105 -5.65 -6.06 -0.47
N LEU A 106 -6.39 -6.50 -1.48
CA LEU A 106 -7.81 -6.32 -1.61
C LEU A 106 -8.53 -7.67 -1.44
N ALA A 107 -9.53 -7.73 -0.56
CA ALA A 107 -10.35 -8.92 -0.39
C ALA A 107 -11.79 -8.67 -0.82
N ASN A 108 -12.38 -9.63 -1.52
CA ASN A 108 -13.81 -9.74 -1.75
C ASN A 108 -14.46 -10.40 -0.54
N THR A 109 -15.36 -9.67 0.11
CA THR A 109 -16.10 -10.08 1.29
C THR A 109 -17.44 -10.75 0.95
N GLY A 110 -17.90 -10.67 -0.31
CA GLY A 110 -19.21 -11.18 -0.73
C GLY A 110 -20.41 -10.39 -0.19
N LEU A 111 -20.20 -9.25 0.48
CA LEU A 111 -21.26 -8.43 1.04
C LEU A 111 -21.81 -7.43 0.01
N GLY A 112 -23.12 -7.41 -0.22
CA GLY A 112 -23.78 -6.65 -1.29
C GLY A 112 -23.69 -5.10 -1.22
N GLY A 113 -23.14 -4.52 -0.16
CA GLY A 113 -22.98 -3.06 -0.02
C GLY A 113 -21.55 -2.56 -0.25
N THR A 114 -20.58 -3.16 0.43
CA THR A 114 -19.14 -2.93 0.23
C THR A 114 -18.46 -4.27 0.01
N PRO A 115 -18.57 -4.84 -1.20
CA PRO A 115 -18.05 -6.18 -1.47
C PRO A 115 -16.53 -6.22 -1.30
N TRP A 116 -15.85 -5.10 -1.47
CA TRP A 116 -14.39 -5.02 -1.41
C TRP A 116 -13.89 -4.41 -0.11
N LYS A 117 -12.73 -4.87 0.36
CA LYS A 117 -12.09 -4.34 1.57
C LYS A 117 -10.58 -4.35 1.43
N ILE A 118 -9.94 -3.23 1.80
CA ILE A 118 -8.47 -3.14 1.84
C ILE A 118 -7.99 -3.75 3.15
N MET A 119 -7.18 -4.80 3.05
CA MET A 119 -6.74 -5.62 4.17
C MET A 119 -5.38 -5.16 4.73
N SER A 120 -4.45 -4.85 3.84
CA SER A 120 -3.07 -4.44 4.11
C SER A 120 -2.48 -3.68 2.92
N VAL A 121 -1.32 -3.04 3.13
CA VAL A 121 -0.54 -2.33 2.11
C VAL A 121 0.83 -2.99 1.94
N PHE A 122 1.29 -3.15 0.72
CA PHE A 122 2.58 -3.76 0.43
C PHE A 122 3.71 -2.77 0.67
N ASN A 123 4.83 -3.26 1.20
CA ASN A 123 6.10 -2.54 1.17
C ASN A 123 6.88 -2.88 -0.11
N ASP A 124 7.91 -2.08 -0.44
CA ASP A 124 8.68 -2.24 -1.69
C ASP A 124 9.31 -3.64 -1.85
N LYS A 125 9.78 -4.24 -0.73
CA LYS A 125 10.36 -5.59 -0.76
C LYS A 125 9.32 -6.64 -1.10
N GLN A 126 8.11 -6.51 -0.57
CA GLN A 126 6.98 -7.39 -0.88
C GLN A 126 6.47 -7.19 -2.30
N ILE A 127 6.50 -5.96 -2.82
CA ILE A 127 6.17 -5.67 -4.23
C ILE A 127 7.17 -6.36 -5.16
N ALA A 128 8.48 -6.24 -4.88
CA ALA A 128 9.52 -6.90 -5.67
C ALA A 128 9.34 -8.43 -5.64
N ARG A 129 9.17 -9.00 -4.44
CA ARG A 129 8.92 -10.44 -4.26
C ARG A 129 7.66 -10.90 -5.00
N TYR A 130 6.58 -10.11 -4.98
CA TYR A 130 5.36 -10.43 -5.72
C TYR A 130 5.61 -10.47 -7.24
N GLN A 131 6.34 -9.50 -7.78
CA GLN A 131 6.66 -9.46 -9.21
C GLN A 131 7.56 -10.63 -9.66
N GLU A 132 8.43 -11.12 -8.77
CA GLU A 132 9.24 -12.33 -9.02
C GLU A 132 8.37 -13.59 -9.05
N ILE A 133 7.46 -13.73 -8.09
CA ILE A 133 6.60 -14.91 -7.97
C ILE A 133 5.50 -14.93 -9.05
N MET A 134 4.98 -13.77 -9.44
CA MET A 134 3.92 -13.62 -10.43
C MET A 134 4.34 -12.74 -11.62
N PRO A 135 5.19 -13.23 -12.54
CA PRO A 135 5.66 -12.46 -13.70
C PRO A 135 4.56 -12.01 -14.66
N ALA A 136 3.42 -12.71 -14.64
CA ALA A 136 2.24 -12.40 -15.45
C ALA A 136 1.36 -11.29 -14.85
N ALA A 137 1.70 -10.75 -13.67
CA ALA A 137 0.95 -9.68 -13.04
C ALA A 137 0.95 -8.41 -13.91
N ASP A 138 -0.19 -7.70 -13.92
CA ASP A 138 -0.32 -6.46 -14.69
C ASP A 138 0.58 -5.36 -14.11
N LYS A 139 1.51 -4.87 -14.94
CA LYS A 139 2.51 -3.87 -14.54
C LYS A 139 1.88 -2.52 -14.13
N ARG A 140 0.67 -2.20 -14.59
CA ARG A 140 -0.05 -0.96 -14.25
C ARG A 140 -0.39 -0.88 -12.76
N ILE A 141 -0.47 -2.03 -12.08
CA ILE A 141 -0.66 -2.11 -10.63
C ILE A 141 0.53 -1.50 -9.89
N PHE A 142 1.74 -1.63 -10.42
CA PHE A 142 2.99 -1.18 -9.77
C PHE A 142 3.48 0.19 -10.25
N ALA A 143 2.76 0.84 -11.16
CA ALA A 143 3.13 2.17 -11.61
C ALA A 143 3.07 3.15 -10.42
N ARG A 144 4.14 3.91 -10.21
CA ARG A 144 4.19 4.91 -9.13
C ARG A 144 3.23 6.05 -9.41
N ALA A 145 2.70 6.68 -8.36
CA ALA A 145 2.00 7.95 -8.52
C ALA A 145 2.99 9.03 -9.00
N ALA A 146 2.54 10.01 -9.78
CA ALA A 146 3.39 11.09 -10.27
C ALA A 146 4.04 11.89 -9.11
N THR A 147 3.41 11.87 -7.94
CA THR A 147 3.89 12.50 -6.70
C THR A 147 5.00 11.74 -5.98
N ASP A 148 5.24 10.46 -6.33
CA ASP A 148 6.26 9.59 -5.72
C ASP A 148 7.45 9.31 -6.66
N ALA A 149 7.55 10.06 -7.76
CA ALA A 149 8.74 10.04 -8.59
C ALA A 149 9.92 10.57 -7.75
N PRO A 150 10.99 9.79 -7.53
CA PRO A 150 12.18 10.36 -6.92
C PRO A 150 12.70 11.44 -7.87
N THR A 151 12.78 12.69 -7.38
CA THR A 151 13.66 13.67 -7.99
C THR A 151 15.08 13.09 -7.95
N GLU A 152 15.85 13.23 -9.04
CA GLU A 152 17.18 12.60 -9.18
C GLU A 152 18.14 12.99 -8.02
N ASP A 153 17.83 14.07 -7.29
CA ASP A 153 18.62 14.59 -6.17
C ASP A 153 18.06 14.32 -4.76
N GLY A 154 16.96 13.57 -4.59
CA GLY A 154 16.47 13.17 -3.26
C GLY A 154 16.15 14.33 -2.30
N GLY A 155 15.90 15.53 -2.84
CA GLY A 155 15.56 16.75 -2.10
C GLY A 155 14.09 17.14 -2.26
N ILE A 156 13.55 17.79 -1.22
CA ILE A 156 12.27 18.52 -1.30
C ILE A 156 12.60 19.90 -1.88
N GLU A 157 12.23 20.15 -3.14
CA GLU A 157 12.20 21.51 -3.66
C GLU A 157 10.96 22.21 -3.10
N PHE A 158 11.17 23.12 -2.16
CA PHE A 158 10.15 24.09 -1.82
C PHE A 158 9.97 24.97 -3.05
N ILE A 159 8.77 24.96 -3.64
CA ILE A 159 8.38 25.95 -4.64
C ILE A 159 8.54 27.30 -3.94
N ALA A 160 9.58 28.05 -4.32
CA ALA A 160 9.69 29.43 -3.90
C ALA A 160 8.43 30.13 -4.38
N GLU A 161 7.63 30.64 -3.45
CA GLU A 161 6.50 31.49 -3.78
C GLU A 161 7.04 32.60 -4.67
N GLU A 162 6.58 32.66 -5.93
CA GLU A 162 6.85 33.81 -6.79
C GLU A 162 6.40 35.04 -6.00
N GLU A 163 7.32 35.97 -5.75
CA GLU A 163 6.99 37.29 -5.24
C GLU A 163 6.01 37.92 -6.25
N VAL A 164 4.73 37.91 -5.89
CA VAL A 164 3.71 38.65 -6.62
C VAL A 164 4.04 40.12 -6.42
N ASN A 165 4.62 40.73 -7.45
CA ASN A 165 4.97 42.14 -7.45
C ASN A 165 3.66 42.94 -7.54
N VAL A 166 3.21 43.51 -6.42
CA VAL A 166 1.89 44.19 -6.30
C VAL A 166 1.93 45.63 -6.84
N ASP A 167 3.04 46.07 -7.45
CA ASP A 167 3.22 47.47 -7.89
C ASP A 167 2.60 47.79 -9.27
N ASP A 168 1.87 46.86 -9.90
CA ASP A 168 1.15 47.08 -11.17
C ASP A 168 -0.38 46.88 -11.05
N ILE A 169 -1.02 47.44 -10.01
CA ILE A 169 -2.49 47.64 -9.95
C ILE A 169 -2.87 49.10 -10.19
#